data_AF-A0A7R9PAH8-F1
#
_entry.id   AF-A0A7R9PAH8-F1
#
_cell.length_a   1.000
_cell.length_b   1.000
_cell.length_c   1.000
_cell.angle_alpha   90.00
_cell.angle_beta   90.00
_cell.angle_gamma   90.00
#
_symmetry.space_group_name_H-M   'P 1'
#
loop_
_entity.id
_entity.type
_entity.pdbx_description
1 polymer ?
#
loop_
_entity_poly.entity_id
_entity_poly.type
_entity_poly.pdbx_seq_one_letter_code
_entity_poly.pdbx_strand_id
1 'polypeptide(L)'
;CITGWHDALWGVTVVLSIPDSGVKRVILQIEQKSNATKGTSSFGKRRNKTHTLCRRCGRSSYHIQKSQCAQCGYPSRKLRSYNWSVKAKRRKTTGTGRMRFLKIVRRRFRNGFREGGKPSPRKPLAKEAKEALSLLSIDDEANPETCSQAFHVRQRNIIYIVHPEPNAPAERVKF
;
A
#
# COMPACT_ATOMS: atom_id res chain seq x y z
N CYS A 1 67.89 -58.80 -12.80
CA CYS A 1 67.04 -59.91 -12.32
C CYS A 1 65.63 -59.63 -12.83
N ILE A 2 65.21 -60.05 -14.03
CA ILE A 2 65.02 -61.43 -14.51
C ILE A 2 64.28 -62.20 -13.40
N THR A 3 62.97 -62.45 -13.44
CA THR A 3 62.11 -63.11 -14.44
C THR A 3 60.70 -62.46 -14.42
N GLY A 4 59.90 -62.38 -15.48
CA GLY A 4 59.76 -63.26 -16.63
C GLY A 4 58.59 -64.22 -16.40
N TRP A 5 57.35 -63.79 -16.64
CA TRP A 5 56.20 -64.67 -16.91
C TRP A 5 55.57 -64.21 -18.22
N HIS A 6 56.03 -64.86 -19.29
CA HIS A 6 55.38 -64.95 -20.59
C HIS A 6 54.83 -66.37 -20.72
N ASP A 7 53.87 -66.51 -21.64
CA ASP A 7 53.30 -67.74 -22.20
C ASP A 7 52.11 -68.34 -21.41
N ALA A 8 50.99 -68.74 -22.01
CA ALA A 8 50.81 -69.18 -23.38
C ALA A 8 49.39 -68.90 -23.91
N LEU A 9 49.36 -68.65 -25.20
CA LEU A 9 48.23 -68.64 -26.11
C LEU A 9 47.39 -69.92 -25.99
N TRP A 10 46.07 -69.76 -25.85
CA TRP A 10 45.13 -70.58 -26.60
C TRP A 10 44.11 -69.65 -27.22
N GLY A 11 44.31 -69.41 -28.52
CA GLY A 11 43.25 -68.89 -29.36
C GLY A 11 42.14 -69.94 -29.45
N VAL A 12 40.93 -69.55 -29.06
CA VAL A 12 39.73 -69.99 -29.75
C VAL A 12 38.92 -68.74 -30.05
N THR A 13 39.04 -68.28 -31.29
CA THR A 13 38.05 -67.41 -31.91
C THR A 13 36.72 -68.19 -31.94
N VAL A 14 35.83 -67.93 -30.99
CA VAL A 14 34.40 -68.19 -31.18
C VAL A 14 33.72 -66.84 -31.39
N VAL A 15 33.76 -66.36 -32.63
CA VAL A 15 32.76 -65.41 -33.12
C VAL A 15 31.60 -66.25 -33.65
N LEU A 16 30.57 -66.44 -32.83
CA LEU A 16 29.19 -66.72 -33.25
C LEU A 16 28.27 -66.39 -32.06
N SER A 17 27.91 -65.11 -31.91
CA SER A 17 26.58 -64.59 -32.25
C SER A 17 25.43 -65.16 -31.41
N ILE A 18 25.10 -64.55 -30.26
CA ILE A 18 23.74 -64.53 -29.68
C ILE A 18 23.50 -63.15 -29.01
N PRO A 19 22.33 -62.53 -29.21
CA PRO A 19 22.17 -61.10 -29.47
C PRO A 19 22.01 -60.24 -28.21
N ASP A 20 22.17 -58.93 -28.44
CA ASP A 20 21.70 -57.78 -27.64
C ASP A 20 20.36 -58.05 -26.93
N SER A 21 20.39 -58.73 -25.79
CA SER A 21 19.31 -58.65 -24.83
C SER A 21 19.45 -57.27 -24.19
N GLY A 22 18.69 -56.30 -24.72
CA GLY A 22 18.58 -54.91 -24.28
C GLY A 22 18.11 -54.71 -22.83
N VAL A 23 18.39 -55.64 -21.92
CA VAL A 23 17.97 -55.64 -20.52
C VAL A 23 18.93 -54.84 -19.63
N LYS A 24 20.19 -54.63 -20.06
CA LYS A 24 21.15 -53.77 -19.32
C LYS A 24 20.86 -52.27 -19.48
N ARG A 25 20.02 -51.87 -20.45
CA ARG A 25 19.50 -50.49 -20.56
C ARG A 25 18.22 -50.26 -19.74
N VAL A 26 17.48 -51.33 -19.42
CA VAL A 26 16.19 -51.23 -18.69
C VAL A 26 16.38 -50.95 -17.19
N ILE A 27 17.50 -51.34 -16.58
CA ILE A 27 17.70 -51.17 -15.12
C ILE A 27 18.22 -49.76 -14.72
N LEU A 28 18.79 -48.98 -15.66
CA LEU A 28 19.10 -47.56 -15.44
C LEU A 28 18.09 -46.62 -16.14
N GLN A 29 16.90 -47.14 -16.44
CA GLN A 29 15.70 -46.36 -16.70
C GLN A 29 14.58 -46.83 -15.77
N ILE A 30 14.90 -47.13 -14.50
CA ILE A 30 13.99 -46.77 -13.42
C ILE A 30 13.91 -45.24 -13.49
N GLU A 31 12.99 -44.83 -14.36
CA GLU A 31 12.26 -43.59 -14.40
C GLU A 31 12.47 -42.89 -13.06
N GLN A 32 13.39 -41.91 -13.03
CA GLN A 32 13.32 -40.85 -12.04
C GLN A 32 12.09 -40.03 -12.39
N LYS A 33 10.93 -40.68 -12.26
CA LYS A 33 9.61 -40.11 -12.16
C LYS A 33 9.70 -39.30 -10.90
N SER A 34 10.21 -38.08 -11.07
CA SER A 34 10.36 -37.14 -9.98
C SER A 34 9.01 -37.12 -9.32
N ASN A 35 8.93 -37.64 -8.10
CA ASN A 35 7.77 -37.51 -7.24
C ASN A 35 7.58 -36.01 -7.07
N ALA A 36 6.88 -35.38 -8.02
CA ALA A 36 6.52 -33.99 -8.02
C ALA A 36 5.39 -33.87 -6.99
N THR A 37 5.76 -34.09 -5.73
CA THR A 37 4.90 -33.90 -4.59
C THR A 37 4.50 -32.42 -4.60
N LYS A 38 3.22 -32.14 -4.37
CA LYS A 38 2.66 -30.77 -4.43
C LYS A 38 3.26 -29.82 -3.38
N GLY A 39 4.10 -30.34 -2.47
CA GLY A 39 4.73 -29.63 -1.37
C GLY A 39 6.16 -29.18 -1.68
N THR A 40 7.04 -29.35 -0.69
CA THR A 40 8.39 -28.75 -0.59
C THR A 40 9.25 -28.92 -1.85
N SER A 41 9.28 -30.12 -2.43
CA SER A 41 10.08 -30.43 -3.63
C SER A 41 9.72 -29.54 -4.82
N SER A 42 8.45 -29.12 -4.94
CA SER A 42 7.97 -28.26 -6.02
C SER A 42 8.28 -26.77 -5.79
N PHE A 43 8.37 -26.31 -4.54
CA PHE A 43 8.57 -24.89 -4.21
C PHE A 43 9.97 -24.41 -4.61
N GLY A 44 10.99 -25.26 -4.50
CA GLY A 44 12.37 -24.91 -4.90
C GLY A 44 12.50 -24.53 -6.38
N LYS A 45 11.59 -24.99 -7.24
CA LYS A 45 11.60 -24.71 -8.68
C LYS A 45 10.94 -23.36 -9.04
N ARG A 46 10.32 -22.64 -8.10
CA ARG A 46 9.52 -21.42 -8.35
C ARG A 46 10.36 -20.12 -8.43
N ARG A 47 11.38 -20.12 -9.30
CA ARG A 47 12.28 -18.96 -9.51
C ARG A 47 11.77 -17.93 -10.53
N ASN A 48 10.92 -18.35 -11.46
CA ASN A 48 10.38 -17.46 -12.49
C ASN A 48 9.26 -16.59 -11.91
N LYS A 49 9.29 -15.28 -12.18
CA LYS A 49 8.26 -14.35 -11.71
C LYS A 49 7.21 -14.14 -12.78
N THR A 50 5.94 -14.18 -12.39
CA THR A 50 4.80 -13.86 -13.27
C THR A 50 4.46 -12.37 -13.21
N HIS A 51 4.63 -11.75 -12.04
CA HIS A 51 4.27 -10.36 -11.76
C HIS A 51 5.45 -9.48 -11.37
N THR A 52 5.44 -8.24 -11.86
CA THR A 52 6.38 -7.17 -11.50
C THR A 52 5.62 -5.90 -11.10
N LEU A 53 6.38 -4.86 -10.68
CA LEU A 53 5.82 -3.57 -10.31
C LEU A 53 5.17 -2.87 -11.51
N CYS A 54 3.91 -2.46 -11.36
CA CYS A 54 3.19 -1.69 -12.36
C CYS A 54 3.53 -0.20 -12.26
N ARG A 55 3.92 0.43 -13.37
CA ARG A 55 4.23 1.87 -13.44
C ARG A 55 3.08 2.80 -13.00
N ARG A 56 1.82 2.41 -13.23
CA ARG A 56 0.65 3.26 -12.88
C ARG A 56 0.28 3.21 -11.39
N CYS A 57 0.25 2.01 -10.80
CA CYS A 57 -0.27 1.83 -9.44
C CYS A 57 0.79 1.44 -8.40
N GLY A 58 2.04 1.23 -8.80
CA GLY A 58 3.16 0.89 -7.90
C GLY A 58 3.05 -0.47 -7.21
N ARG A 59 2.08 -1.32 -7.61
CA ARG A 59 1.87 -2.66 -7.01
C ARG A 59 2.53 -3.73 -7.88
N SER A 60 3.06 -4.79 -7.25
CA SER A 60 3.51 -5.99 -7.95
C SER A 60 2.32 -6.79 -8.47
N SER A 61 1.83 -6.40 -9.65
CA SER A 61 0.63 -6.96 -10.28
C SER A 61 0.67 -6.88 -11.80
N TYR A 62 1.77 -6.37 -12.36
CA TYR A 62 1.97 -6.32 -13.81
C TYR A 62 2.39 -7.70 -14.30
N HIS A 63 1.55 -8.37 -15.08
CA HIS A 63 1.87 -9.68 -15.64
C HIS A 63 2.81 -9.51 -16.83
N ILE A 64 3.99 -10.15 -16.79
CA ILE A 64 5.04 -9.96 -17.81
C ILE A 64 4.57 -10.47 -19.19
N GLN A 65 4.17 -11.74 -19.28
CA GLN A 65 3.80 -12.34 -20.58
C GLN A 65 2.56 -11.68 -21.20
N LYS A 66 1.49 -11.50 -20.41
CA LYS A 66 0.24 -10.88 -20.87
C LYS A 66 0.31 -9.36 -21.00
N SER A 67 1.43 -8.75 -20.60
CA SER A 67 1.64 -7.30 -20.60
C SER A 67 0.48 -6.49 -19.99
N GLN A 68 -0.14 -7.02 -18.93
CA GLN A 68 -1.35 -6.43 -18.34
C GLN A 68 -1.30 -6.43 -16.81
N CYS A 69 -1.71 -5.33 -16.19
CA CYS A 69 -1.81 -5.22 -14.74
C CYS A 69 -3.15 -5.76 -14.22
N ALA A 70 -3.09 -6.78 -13.36
CA ALA A 70 -4.27 -7.39 -12.72
C ALA A 70 -5.02 -6.43 -11.77
N GLN A 71 -4.32 -5.42 -11.25
CA GLN A 71 -4.87 -4.49 -10.25
C GLN A 71 -5.55 -3.26 -10.86
N CYS A 72 -4.91 -2.62 -11.85
CA CYS A 72 -5.36 -1.34 -12.42
C CYS A 72 -5.73 -1.41 -13.91
N GLY A 73 -5.43 -2.52 -14.60
CA GLY A 73 -5.76 -2.72 -16.02
C GLY A 73 -4.74 -2.17 -17.02
N TYR A 74 -3.66 -1.51 -16.58
CA TYR A 74 -2.59 -1.01 -17.47
C TYR A 74 -2.19 -2.09 -18.50
N PRO A 75 -2.18 -1.81 -19.82
CA PRO A 75 -2.14 -0.51 -20.48
C PRO A 75 -3.48 0.21 -20.69
N SER A 76 -4.64 -0.37 -20.34
CA SER A 76 -5.95 0.23 -20.62
C SER A 76 -6.06 1.67 -20.12
N ARG A 77 -6.71 2.56 -20.87
CA ARG A 77 -6.91 3.96 -20.46
C ARG A 77 -7.73 4.06 -19.17
N LYS A 78 -8.83 3.29 -19.10
CA LYS A 78 -9.70 3.22 -17.92
C LYS A 78 -9.05 2.39 -16.82
N LEU A 79 -9.28 2.78 -15.57
CA LEU A 79 -8.87 2.01 -14.39
C LEU A 79 -9.81 0.82 -14.20
N ARG A 80 -9.24 -0.37 -13.96
CA ARG A 80 -10.01 -1.57 -13.62
C ARG A 80 -10.67 -1.42 -12.22
N SER A 81 -11.99 -1.47 -12.19
CA SER A 81 -12.83 -1.50 -10.98
C SER A 81 -14.03 -2.42 -11.21
N TYR A 82 -14.52 -3.05 -10.13
CA TYR A 82 -15.70 -3.91 -10.19
C TYR A 82 -16.63 -3.61 -9.02
N ASN A 83 -17.93 -3.72 -9.25
CA ASN A 83 -18.96 -3.42 -8.24
C ASN A 83 -18.99 -4.43 -7.11
N TRP A 84 -18.68 -5.70 -7.39
CA TRP A 84 -18.60 -6.76 -6.39
C TRP A 84 -17.46 -6.59 -5.36
N SER A 85 -16.49 -5.69 -5.60
CA SER A 85 -15.37 -5.47 -4.69
C SER A 85 -15.35 -4.05 -4.10
N VAL A 86 -16.22 -3.79 -3.12
CA VAL A 86 -16.32 -2.50 -2.43
C VAL A 86 -15.00 -2.13 -1.72
N LYS A 87 -14.36 -3.10 -1.05
CA LYS A 87 -13.06 -2.89 -0.37
C LYS A 87 -11.96 -2.47 -1.33
N ALA A 88 -11.93 -3.04 -2.55
CA ALA A 88 -10.93 -2.67 -3.55
C ALA A 88 -11.16 -1.25 -4.10
N LYS A 89 -12.43 -0.83 -4.25
CA LYS A 89 -12.77 0.56 -4.60
C LYS A 89 -12.27 1.54 -3.54
N ARG A 90 -12.58 1.29 -2.26
CA ARG A 90 -12.19 2.17 -1.14
C ARG A 90 -10.68 2.42 -1.04
N ARG A 91 -9.84 1.42 -1.34
CA ARG A 91 -8.37 1.58 -1.31
C ARG A 91 -7.82 2.51 -2.40
N LYS A 92 -8.55 2.73 -3.49
CA LYS A 92 -8.09 3.45 -4.68
C LYS A 92 -8.89 4.73 -4.98
N THR A 93 -9.96 4.98 -4.23
CA THR A 93 -10.84 6.13 -4.48
C THR A 93 -10.12 7.46 -4.26
N THR A 94 -10.61 8.52 -4.90
CA THR A 94 -10.21 9.90 -4.63
C THR A 94 -10.35 10.19 -3.14
N GLY A 95 -9.27 10.64 -2.50
CA GLY A 95 -9.22 10.79 -1.05
C GLY A 95 -8.02 10.11 -0.40
N THR A 96 -7.56 8.99 -0.96
CA THR A 96 -6.50 8.16 -0.32
C THR A 96 -5.08 8.67 -0.57
N GLY A 97 -4.87 9.43 -1.65
CA GLY A 97 -3.56 9.95 -2.05
C GLY A 97 -3.27 11.37 -1.56
N ARG A 98 -2.22 11.98 -2.11
CA ARG A 98 -1.74 13.32 -1.72
C ARG A 98 -2.71 14.47 -2.04
N MET A 99 -3.69 14.26 -2.92
CA MET A 99 -4.71 15.25 -3.33
C MET A 99 -4.16 16.67 -3.56
N ARG A 100 -2.97 16.81 -4.19
CA ARG A 100 -2.25 18.09 -4.28
C ARG A 100 -3.12 19.21 -4.84
N PHE A 101 -3.82 18.94 -5.94
CA PHE A 101 -4.71 19.90 -6.59
C PHE A 101 -6.04 20.07 -5.83
N LEU A 102 -6.79 18.97 -5.65
CA LEU A 102 -8.13 19.01 -5.05
C LEU A 102 -8.17 19.59 -3.63
N LYS A 103 -7.10 19.39 -2.83
CA LYS A 103 -6.97 20.02 -1.50
C LYS A 103 -6.95 21.55 -1.60
N ILE A 104 -6.23 22.07 -2.58
CA ILE A 104 -6.14 23.52 -2.82
C ILE A 104 -7.47 24.04 -3.35
N VAL A 105 -8.10 23.33 -4.29
CA VAL A 105 -9.41 23.70 -4.84
C VAL A 105 -10.45 23.82 -3.74
N ARG A 106 -10.54 22.86 -2.82
CA ARG A 106 -11.50 22.93 -1.69
C ARG A 106 -11.26 24.14 -0.78
N ARG A 107 -10.00 24.55 -0.58
CA ARG A 107 -9.65 25.76 0.18
C ARG A 107 -10.02 27.02 -0.60
N ARG A 108 -9.72 27.07 -1.90
CA ARG A 108 -10.07 28.21 -2.77
C ARG A 108 -11.59 28.37 -2.89
N PHE A 109 -12.33 27.27 -3.00
CA PHE A 109 -13.79 27.27 -3.07
C PHE A 109 -14.43 27.95 -1.86
N ARG A 110 -14.01 27.59 -0.63
CA ARG A 110 -14.48 28.26 0.61
C ARG A 110 -14.11 29.75 0.68
N ASN A 111 -13.09 30.16 -0.06
CA ASN A 111 -12.63 31.54 -0.14
C ASN A 111 -13.16 32.26 -1.41
N GLY A 112 -14.12 31.67 -2.14
CA GLY A 112 -14.72 32.26 -3.34
C GLY A 112 -13.80 32.39 -4.55
N PHE A 113 -12.78 31.52 -4.67
CA PHE A 113 -11.78 31.56 -5.75
C PHE A 113 -11.07 32.91 -5.93
N ARG A 114 -10.98 33.72 -4.87
CA ARG A 114 -10.28 35.02 -4.91
C ARG A 114 -8.82 34.84 -5.33
N GLU A 115 -8.38 35.67 -6.27
CA GLU A 115 -7.00 35.74 -6.77
C GLU A 115 -6.40 37.13 -6.48
N GLY A 116 -5.08 37.24 -6.37
CA GLY A 116 -4.37 38.54 -6.28
C GLY A 116 -4.48 39.34 -4.98
N GLY A 117 -5.23 38.88 -3.97
CA GLY A 117 -5.36 39.58 -2.68
C GLY A 117 -4.19 39.34 -1.71
N LYS A 118 -3.57 40.41 -1.21
CA LYS A 118 -2.65 40.32 -0.06
C LYS A 118 -3.45 40.24 1.25
N PRO A 119 -3.07 39.39 2.22
CA PRO A 119 -3.68 39.44 3.54
C PRO A 119 -3.39 40.80 4.18
N SER A 120 -4.35 41.36 4.91
CA SER A 120 -4.11 42.58 5.69
C SER A 120 -2.93 42.34 6.65
N PRO A 121 -2.02 43.31 6.83
CA PRO A 121 -0.97 43.19 7.81
C PRO A 121 -1.59 42.98 9.19
N ARG A 122 -0.99 42.10 10.00
CA ARG A 122 -1.43 41.95 11.40
C ARG A 122 -0.97 43.20 12.16
N LYS A 123 -1.86 43.81 12.94
CA LYS A 123 -1.46 44.86 13.89
C LYS A 123 -0.49 44.24 14.92
N PRO A 124 0.58 44.94 15.32
CA PRO A 124 1.51 44.42 16.31
C PRO A 124 0.81 44.34 17.68
N LEU A 125 0.50 43.12 18.12
CA LEU A 125 -0.06 42.83 19.44
C LEU A 125 0.78 43.41 20.60
N ALA A 126 2.08 43.65 20.36
CA ALA A 126 2.98 44.26 21.33
C ALA A 126 2.66 45.74 21.64
N LYS A 127 1.96 46.44 20.74
CA LYS A 127 1.52 47.82 20.97
C LYS A 127 0.25 47.83 21.84
N GLU A 128 -0.72 46.98 21.49
CA GLU A 128 -1.98 46.80 22.23
C GLU A 128 -1.73 46.22 23.65
N ALA A 129 -0.77 45.30 23.82
CA ALA A 129 -0.42 44.75 25.13
C ALA A 129 0.33 45.73 26.03
N LYS A 130 1.18 46.62 25.47
CA LYS A 130 1.87 47.67 26.22
C LYS A 130 0.92 48.78 26.65
N GLU A 131 -0.03 49.13 25.80
CA GLU A 131 -1.08 50.14 26.07
C GLU A 131 -2.07 49.63 27.15
N ALA A 132 -2.37 48.33 27.16
CA ALA A 132 -3.14 47.70 28.25
C ALA A 132 -2.35 47.61 29.57
N LEU A 133 -1.02 47.37 29.51
CA LEU A 133 -0.18 47.32 30.72
C LEU A 133 0.04 48.71 31.34
N SER A 134 0.11 49.77 30.53
CA SER A 134 0.21 51.15 31.03
C SER A 134 -1.07 51.68 31.69
N LEU A 135 -2.24 51.12 31.37
CA LEU A 135 -3.51 51.46 32.02
C LEU A 135 -3.73 50.74 33.36
N LEU A 136 -2.87 49.78 33.71
CA LEU A 136 -2.93 49.01 34.97
C LEU A 136 -1.91 49.51 36.01
N SER A 137 -1.26 50.65 35.79
CA SER A 137 -0.14 51.15 36.63
C SER A 137 -0.32 52.59 37.13
N ILE A 138 -1.56 53.02 37.39
CA ILE A 138 -1.86 54.17 38.25
C ILE A 138 -2.62 53.62 39.46
N ASP A 139 -2.11 53.91 40.65
CA ASP A 139 -2.28 53.15 41.89
C ASP A 139 -3.65 53.25 42.60
N ASP A 140 -3.82 52.29 43.53
CA ASP A 140 -4.57 52.33 44.79
C ASP A 140 -6.11 52.22 44.80
N GLU A 141 -6.63 51.06 45.22
CA GLU A 141 -7.13 50.84 46.60
C GLU A 141 -7.73 49.42 46.69
N ALA A 142 -7.34 48.67 47.72
CA ALA A 142 -7.83 47.33 48.01
C ALA A 142 -9.35 47.33 48.29
N ASN A 143 -10.10 46.49 47.57
CA ASN A 143 -11.41 46.01 48.03
C ASN A 143 -11.37 44.47 48.22
N PRO A 144 -11.42 43.96 49.46
CA PRO A 144 -11.30 42.53 49.75
C PRO A 144 -12.52 41.65 49.37
N GLU A 145 -13.56 42.16 48.70
CA GLU A 145 -14.78 41.36 48.43
C GLU A 145 -14.82 40.54 47.13
N THR A 146 -13.81 40.59 46.26
CA THR A 146 -13.87 39.90 44.94
C THR A 146 -13.20 38.52 44.89
N CYS A 147 -12.62 38.04 45.99
CA CYS A 147 -11.87 36.77 46.04
C CYS A 147 -12.75 35.50 45.93
N SER A 148 -14.08 35.59 46.08
CA SER A 148 -14.96 34.39 46.04
C SER A 148 -15.43 33.97 44.64
N GLN A 149 -15.27 34.82 43.61
CA GLN A 149 -15.79 34.52 42.26
C GLN A 149 -14.75 33.90 41.31
N ALA A 150 -13.47 33.90 41.66
CA ALA A 150 -12.39 33.41 40.80
C ALA A 150 -12.21 31.88 40.78
N PHE A 151 -12.93 31.13 41.64
CA PHE A 151 -12.75 29.67 41.74
C PHE A 151 -13.65 28.84 40.79
N HIS A 152 -14.54 29.47 40.02
CA HIS A 152 -15.46 28.77 39.11
C HIS A 152 -15.03 28.76 37.63
N VAL A 153 -13.75 29.01 37.35
CA VAL A 153 -13.15 28.49 36.11
C VAL A 153 -12.62 27.10 36.43
N ARG A 154 -13.36 26.01 36.11
CA ARG A 154 -12.71 24.77 35.61
C ARG A 154 -13.55 23.57 35.17
N GLN A 155 -14.88 23.57 35.07
CA GLN A 155 -15.55 22.39 34.47
C GLN A 155 -16.75 22.74 33.58
N ARG A 156 -16.57 22.45 32.27
CA ARG A 156 -17.60 22.19 31.24
C ARG A 156 -18.32 23.46 30.76
N ASN A 157 -18.67 23.65 29.49
CA ASN A 157 -18.68 22.76 28.35
C ASN A 157 -18.58 23.60 27.06
N ILE A 158 -18.12 22.92 26.03
CA ILE A 158 -17.92 23.34 24.66
C ILE A 158 -19.21 23.92 24.06
N ILE A 159 -19.15 25.17 23.59
CA ILE A 159 -20.10 25.70 22.60
C ILE A 159 -19.50 25.43 21.22
N TYR A 160 -20.01 24.44 20.50
CA TYR A 160 -19.98 24.40 19.04
C TYR A 160 -21.39 24.16 18.52
N ILE A 161 -22.00 25.26 18.06
CA ILE A 161 -22.83 25.41 16.86
C ILE A 161 -23.34 24.10 16.23
N VAL A 162 -24.61 23.82 16.48
CA VAL A 162 -25.44 22.95 15.62
C VAL A 162 -26.11 23.86 14.59
N HIS A 163 -25.77 23.71 13.31
CA HIS A 163 -26.56 24.29 12.23
C HIS A 163 -27.84 23.42 12.03
N PRO A 164 -29.03 24.01 11.95
CA PRO A 164 -30.25 23.29 11.57
C PRO A 164 -30.27 23.05 10.05
N GLU A 165 -30.59 21.84 9.61
CA GLU A 165 -30.96 21.55 8.21
C GLU A 165 -32.45 21.86 7.99
N PRO A 166 -32.83 22.77 7.08
CA PRO A 166 -34.19 22.83 6.57
C PRO A 166 -34.31 21.98 5.29
N ASN A 167 -35.31 21.09 5.28
CA ASN A 167 -35.86 20.32 4.15
C ASN A 167 -35.17 18.99 3.77
N ALA A 168 -35.62 17.90 4.39
CA ALA A 168 -35.64 16.57 3.78
C ALA A 168 -37.10 16.09 3.68
N PRO A 169 -37.61 15.70 2.48
CA PRO A 169 -38.94 15.11 2.35
C PRO A 169 -38.96 13.68 2.87
N ALA A 170 -40.05 13.33 3.56
CA ALA A 170 -40.29 12.01 4.13
C ALA A 170 -40.65 10.99 3.03
N GLU A 171 -39.84 9.94 2.86
CA GLU A 171 -40.32 8.69 2.30
C GLU A 171 -39.98 7.50 3.19
N ARG A 172 -41.05 6.75 3.47
CA ARG A 172 -41.23 5.63 4.38
C ARG A 172 -40.50 4.40 3.84
N VAL A 173 -39.44 3.97 4.52
CA VAL A 173 -38.85 2.64 4.29
C VAL A 173 -39.82 1.59 4.84
N LYS A 174 -40.40 0.77 3.95
CA LYS A 174 -41.03 -0.50 4.33
C LYS A 174 -39.92 -1.53 4.60
N PHE A 175 -40.12 -2.30 5.66
CA PHE A 175 -39.30 -3.46 6.05
C PHE A 175 -39.14 -4.46 4.90
#